data_AF-A0A813PD26-F1
#
_entry.id   AF-A0A813PD26-F1
#
_cell.length_a   1.000
_cell.length_b   1.000
_cell.length_c   1.000
_cell.angle_alpha   90.00
_cell.angle_beta   90.00
_cell.angle_gamma   90.00
#
_symmetry.space_group_name_H-M   'P 1'
#
loop_
_entity.id
_entity.type
_entity.pdbx_description
1 polymer ?
#
loop_
_entity_poly.entity_id
_entity_poly.type
_entity_poly.pdbx_seq_one_letter_code
_entity_poly.pdbx_strand_id
1 'polypeptide(L)'
;MYDTLFDSKFNAGPEFQLQKLINNVDTLISISTFFSITRSSEVASTFAGDVIIEIDLDQNIDTKPFADISNESYSKNEKEVLIAIGTVFRLEFVENLCDTLWYVKLTLTSDLDRHVKEIIEHYKRKIGHTSDIGTLGRFLARMGEYERADRYYNLALNELETPEPELDS
;
A
#
# COMPACT_ATOMS: atom_id res chain seq x y z
N MET A 1 -31.13 21.16 -12.56
CA MET A 1 -29.74 21.26 -13.08
C MET A 1 -28.92 20.41 -12.15
N TYR A 2 -28.57 19.20 -12.58
CA TYR A 2 -27.89 18.22 -11.74
C TYR A 2 -26.40 18.54 -11.74
N ASP A 3 -25.86 18.96 -10.60
CA ASP A 3 -24.42 19.00 -10.37
C ASP A 3 -23.96 17.57 -10.05
N THR A 4 -23.16 17.02 -10.96
CA THR A 4 -22.45 15.78 -10.77
C THR A 4 -21.26 16.04 -9.85
N LEU A 5 -21.39 15.67 -8.57
CA LEU A 5 -20.26 15.58 -7.64
C LEU A 5 -19.37 14.41 -8.07
N PHE A 6 -18.30 14.71 -8.81
CA PHE A 6 -17.22 13.77 -9.04
C PHE A 6 -16.52 13.49 -7.70
N ASP A 7 -16.65 12.27 -7.19
CA ASP A 7 -15.80 11.76 -6.11
C ASP A 7 -14.36 11.70 -6.64
N SER A 8 -13.52 12.57 -6.11
CA SER A 8 -12.10 12.80 -6.41
C SER A 8 -11.19 11.66 -5.95
N LYS A 9 -11.63 10.40 -6.09
CA LYS A 9 -10.73 9.25 -5.94
C LYS A 9 -9.98 9.06 -7.25
N PHE A 10 -8.88 9.79 -7.40
CA PHE A 10 -7.70 9.44 -8.19
C PHE A 10 -7.95 8.43 -9.32
N ASN A 11 -8.68 8.85 -10.36
CA ASN A 11 -8.77 8.08 -11.59
C ASN A 11 -7.71 8.59 -12.56
N ALA A 12 -6.45 8.49 -12.15
CA ALA A 12 -5.33 8.75 -13.03
C ALA A 12 -5.19 7.56 -13.97
N GLY A 13 -5.19 7.81 -15.28
CA GLY A 13 -5.08 6.76 -16.29
C GLY A 13 -3.79 5.92 -16.14
N PRO A 14 -3.71 4.76 -16.81
CA PRO A 14 -2.58 3.83 -16.69
C PRO A 14 -1.21 4.50 -16.90
N GLU A 15 -1.13 5.46 -17.83
CA GLU A 15 0.09 6.21 -18.13
C GLU A 15 0.63 7.02 -16.95
N PHE A 16 -0.25 7.63 -16.15
CA PHE A 16 0.18 8.42 -14.98
C PHE A 16 0.75 7.52 -13.89
N GLN A 17 0.14 6.35 -13.68
CA GLN A 17 0.64 5.37 -12.71
C GLN A 17 2.01 4.82 -13.14
N LEU A 18 2.19 4.57 -14.44
CA LEU A 18 3.46 4.13 -14.99
C LEU A 18 4.55 5.20 -14.86
N GLN A 19 4.26 6.46 -15.19
CA GLN A 19 5.21 7.56 -14.96
C GLN A 19 5.58 7.71 -13.49
N LYS A 20 4.63 7.49 -12.58
CA LYS A 20 4.91 7.47 -11.14
C LYS A 20 5.90 6.35 -10.78
N LEU A 21 5.75 5.15 -11.35
CA LEU A 21 6.72 4.07 -11.13
C LEU A 21 8.12 4.45 -11.66
N ILE A 22 8.20 4.97 -12.90
CA ILE A 22 9.46 5.38 -13.52
C ILE A 22 10.21 6.40 -12.66
N ASN A 23 9.49 7.37 -12.08
CA ASN A 23 10.09 8.42 -11.24
C ASN A 23 10.46 7.96 -9.82
N ASN A 24 10.10 6.73 -9.42
CA ASN A 24 10.25 6.21 -8.06
C ASN A 24 10.98 4.85 -8.04
N VAL A 25 11.86 4.60 -9.01
CA VAL A 25 12.80 3.46 -8.94
C VAL A 25 13.64 3.54 -7.65
N ASP A 26 14.01 2.38 -7.11
CA ASP A 26 14.65 2.18 -5.80
C ASP A 26 13.81 2.57 -4.58
N THR A 27 12.52 2.89 -4.75
CA THR A 27 11.61 3.17 -3.63
C THR A 27 10.78 1.95 -3.21
N LEU A 28 10.05 2.10 -2.11
CA LEU A 28 9.12 1.10 -1.60
C LEU A 28 7.70 1.38 -2.09
N ILE A 29 7.03 0.32 -2.56
CA ILE A 29 5.64 0.35 -3.00
C ILE A 29 4.85 -0.62 -2.14
N SER A 30 3.68 -0.19 -1.67
CA SER A 30 2.73 -1.05 -0.97
C SER A 30 1.49 -1.27 -1.82
N ILE A 31 0.88 -2.45 -1.70
CA ILE A 31 -0.35 -2.78 -2.41
C ILE A 31 -1.50 -2.87 -1.41
N SER A 32 -2.59 -2.18 -1.69
CA SER A 32 -3.74 -2.01 -0.80
C SER A 32 -4.84 -3.06 -0.99
N THR A 33 -4.61 -4.06 -1.84
CA THR A 33 -5.54 -5.15 -2.13
C THR A 33 -4.80 -6.49 -2.19
N PHE A 34 -5.55 -7.59 -2.14
CA PHE A 34 -5.04 -8.88 -2.58
C PHE A 34 -4.87 -8.86 -4.10
N PHE A 35 -3.86 -9.55 -4.60
CA PHE A 35 -3.70 -9.81 -6.03
C PHE A 35 -3.03 -11.15 -6.26
N SER A 36 -3.38 -11.76 -7.38
CA SER A 36 -2.85 -13.05 -7.79
C SER A 36 -1.70 -12.85 -8.77
N ILE A 37 -0.68 -13.69 -8.63
CA ILE A 37 0.43 -13.81 -9.58
C ILE A 37 0.58 -15.27 -9.96
N THR A 38 1.37 -15.52 -11.01
CA THR A 38 1.64 -16.86 -11.51
C THR A 38 3.13 -17.12 -11.58
N ARG A 39 3.55 -18.36 -11.32
CA ARG A 39 4.92 -18.81 -11.60
C ARG A 39 5.15 -19.21 -13.06
N SER A 40 4.11 -19.20 -13.88
CA SER A 40 4.19 -19.51 -15.30
C SER A 40 4.29 -18.23 -16.12
N SER A 41 5.46 -18.02 -16.75
CA SER A 41 5.67 -16.88 -17.65
C SER A 41 4.65 -16.87 -18.80
N GLU A 42 4.30 -18.04 -19.34
CA GLU A 42 3.29 -18.17 -20.42
C GLU A 42 1.90 -17.69 -19.99
N VAL A 43 1.51 -18.02 -18.75
CA VAL A 43 0.23 -17.57 -18.18
C VAL A 43 0.30 -16.06 -17.93
N ALA A 44 1.39 -15.56 -17.34
CA ALA A 44 1.58 -14.13 -17.11
C ALA A 44 1.47 -13.33 -18.41
N SER A 45 2.13 -13.78 -19.49
CA SER A 45 2.05 -13.12 -20.80
C SER A 45 0.67 -13.18 -21.43
N THR A 46 -0.14 -14.20 -21.12
CA THR A 46 -1.52 -14.29 -21.61
C THR A 46 -2.43 -13.22 -20.97
N PHE A 47 -2.16 -12.86 -19.72
CA PHE A 47 -2.90 -11.83 -18.98
C PHE A 47 -2.26 -10.44 -19.07
N ALA A 48 -1.01 -10.35 -19.53
CA ALA A 48 -0.32 -9.09 -19.67
C ALA A 48 -0.95 -8.24 -20.77
N GLY A 49 -1.29 -6.99 -20.43
CA GLY A 49 -1.55 -5.95 -21.40
C GLY A 49 -0.22 -5.28 -21.80
N ASP A 50 -0.18 -3.96 -21.67
CA ASP A 50 1.01 -3.14 -21.98
C ASP A 50 2.09 -3.17 -20.89
N VAL A 51 1.87 -3.90 -19.79
CA VAL A 51 2.78 -3.98 -18.65
C VAL A 51 2.90 -5.42 -18.16
N ILE A 52 4.14 -5.89 -18.01
CA ILE A 52 4.51 -7.13 -17.33
C ILE A 52 5.21 -6.77 -16.03
N ILE A 53 4.80 -7.41 -14.95
CA ILE A 53 5.40 -7.24 -13.62
C ILE A 53 6.01 -8.57 -13.20
N GLU A 54 7.32 -8.57 -12.98
CA GLU A 54 8.03 -9.68 -12.34
C GLU A 54 8.24 -9.36 -10.86
N ILE A 55 7.91 -10.32 -10.00
CA ILE A 55 8.09 -10.19 -8.55
C ILE A 55 9.03 -11.29 -8.08
N ASP A 56 10.17 -10.89 -7.52
CA ASP A 56 11.05 -11.78 -6.80
C ASP A 56 10.55 -11.93 -5.35
N LEU A 57 10.15 -13.15 -5.00
CA LEU A 57 9.69 -13.49 -3.66
C LEU A 57 10.86 -14.13 -2.91
N ASP A 58 11.57 -13.35 -2.08
CA ASP A 58 12.57 -13.91 -1.18
C ASP A 58 11.88 -14.89 -0.21
N GLN A 59 12.29 -16.15 -0.26
CA GLN A 59 11.69 -17.23 0.54
C GLN A 59 12.28 -17.31 1.95
N ASN A 60 13.36 -16.56 2.23
CA ASN A 60 14.09 -16.57 3.49
C ASN A 60 13.59 -15.54 4.50
N ILE A 61 12.51 -14.84 4.19
CA ILE A 61 11.85 -13.91 5.11
C ILE A 61 11.01 -14.68 6.15
N ASP A 62 11.05 -14.22 7.40
CA ASP A 62 10.36 -14.86 8.52
C ASP A 62 8.83 -14.80 8.38
N THR A 63 8.31 -13.68 7.89
CA THR A 63 6.88 -13.50 7.59
C THR A 63 6.67 -13.67 6.09
N LYS A 64 5.88 -14.67 5.69
CA LYS A 64 5.55 -14.91 4.28
C LYS A 64 4.18 -14.30 3.96
N PRO A 65 4.12 -13.10 3.34
CA PRO A 65 2.85 -12.45 3.02
C PRO A 65 2.26 -12.98 1.70
N PHE A 66 2.48 -14.26 1.39
CA PHE A 66 2.00 -14.88 0.17
C PHE A 66 1.69 -16.36 0.40
N ALA A 67 0.75 -16.88 -0.38
CA ALA A 67 0.33 -18.27 -0.32
C ALA A 67 0.34 -18.89 -1.71
N ASP A 68 0.94 -20.08 -1.83
CA ASP A 68 0.75 -20.92 -3.02
C ASP A 68 -0.65 -21.53 -2.97
N ILE A 69 -1.49 -21.14 -3.92
CA ILE A 69 -2.88 -21.61 -4.02
C ILE A 69 -3.09 -22.43 -5.30
N SER A 70 -2.02 -22.91 -5.93
CA SER A 70 -2.08 -23.70 -7.18
C SER A 70 -3.02 -24.91 -7.07
N ASN A 71 -3.16 -25.48 -5.88
CA ASN A 71 -4.03 -26.65 -5.64
C ASN A 71 -5.50 -26.27 -5.37
N GLU A 72 -5.76 -25.03 -4.95
CA GLU A 72 -7.08 -24.49 -4.61
C GLU A 72 -7.66 -23.61 -5.72
N SER A 73 -6.82 -23.22 -6.69
CA SER A 73 -7.21 -22.44 -7.87
C SER A 73 -8.12 -23.24 -8.80
N TYR A 74 -9.03 -22.54 -9.48
CA TYR A 74 -9.89 -23.11 -10.50
C TYR A 74 -9.08 -23.78 -11.63
N SER A 75 -7.91 -23.20 -11.94
CA SER A 75 -7.00 -23.66 -12.98
C SER A 75 -5.67 -24.10 -12.37
N LYS A 76 -5.51 -25.41 -12.09
CA LYS A 76 -4.27 -25.95 -11.47
C LYS A 76 -2.98 -25.68 -12.25
N ASN A 77 -3.09 -25.43 -13.56
CA ASN A 77 -1.94 -25.15 -14.42
C ASN A 77 -1.45 -23.69 -14.31
N GLU A 78 -2.23 -22.80 -13.70
CA GLU A 78 -1.86 -21.39 -13.55
C GLU A 78 -0.75 -21.20 -12.51
N LYS A 79 -0.47 -22.19 -11.66
CA LYS A 79 0.57 -22.11 -10.62
C LYS A 79 0.43 -20.82 -9.80
N GLU A 80 -0.80 -20.55 -9.39
CA GLU A 80 -1.22 -19.29 -8.79
C GLU A 80 -0.64 -19.11 -7.38
N VAL A 81 -0.17 -17.89 -7.12
CA VAL A 81 0.29 -17.42 -5.81
C VAL A 81 -0.51 -16.18 -5.47
N LEU A 82 -1.15 -16.19 -4.30
CA LEU A 82 -1.90 -15.06 -3.79
C LEU A 82 -1.02 -14.21 -2.88
N ILE A 83 -0.99 -12.90 -3.13
CA ILE A 83 -0.25 -11.93 -2.31
C ILE A 83 -1.21 -11.26 -1.33
N ALA A 84 -0.80 -11.17 -0.06
CA ALA A 84 -1.58 -10.54 0.99
C ALA A 84 -1.65 -9.02 0.83
N ILE A 85 -2.76 -8.44 1.29
CA ILE A 85 -2.90 -6.99 1.43
C ILE A 85 -1.79 -6.40 2.32
N GLY A 86 -1.31 -5.22 1.97
CA GLY A 86 -0.29 -4.51 2.74
C GLY A 86 1.13 -5.02 2.52
N THR A 87 1.33 -5.97 1.60
CA THR A 87 2.67 -6.41 1.20
C THR A 87 3.43 -5.24 0.56
N VAL A 88 4.70 -5.11 0.94
CA VAL A 88 5.59 -4.05 0.47
C VAL A 88 6.70 -4.65 -0.39
N PHE A 89 6.94 -4.00 -1.52
CA PHE A 89 7.94 -4.38 -2.50
C PHE A 89 8.90 -3.22 -2.71
N ARG A 90 10.17 -3.53 -2.97
CA ARG A 90 11.11 -2.57 -3.54
C ARG A 90 10.94 -2.57 -5.05
N LEU A 91 10.82 -1.38 -5.65
CA LEU A 91 10.86 -1.22 -7.09
C LEU A 91 12.30 -1.21 -7.57
N GLU A 92 12.74 -2.29 -8.21
CA GLU A 92 14.13 -2.43 -8.66
C GLU A 92 14.37 -1.64 -9.94
N PHE A 93 13.47 -1.79 -10.94
CA PHE A 93 13.53 -1.02 -12.16
C PHE A 93 12.24 -1.08 -12.97
N VAL A 94 12.12 -0.11 -13.87
CA VAL A 94 11.06 -0.02 -14.89
C VAL A 94 11.74 0.20 -16.23
N GLU A 95 11.56 -0.75 -17.14
CA GLU A 95 12.18 -0.72 -18.47
C GLU A 95 11.10 -0.83 -19.55
N ASN A 96 11.33 -0.15 -20.67
CA ASN A 96 10.50 -0.34 -21.87
C ASN A 96 11.17 -1.43 -22.72
N LEU A 97 10.48 -2.56 -22.92
CA LEU A 97 10.98 -3.67 -23.74
C LEU A 97 10.73 -3.42 -25.23
N CYS A 98 9.61 -2.78 -25.56
CA CYS A 98 9.27 -2.28 -26.90
C CYS A 98 8.22 -1.16 -26.79
N ASP A 99 7.92 -0.51 -27.92
CA ASP A 99 7.08 0.70 -28.01
C ASP A 99 5.79 0.66 -27.17
N THR A 100 5.20 -0.52 -26.96
CA THR A 100 3.96 -0.71 -26.19
C THR A 100 4.10 -1.58 -24.94
N LEU A 101 5.27 -2.17 -24.65
CA LEU A 101 5.42 -3.13 -23.54
C LEU A 101 6.44 -2.64 -22.51
N TRP A 102 5.97 -2.47 -21.28
CA TRP A 102 6.77 -2.13 -20.13
C TRP A 102 7.00 -3.35 -19.26
N TYR A 103 8.22 -3.44 -18.72
CA TYR A 103 8.62 -4.45 -17.78
C TYR A 103 9.01 -3.80 -16.46
N VAL A 104 8.40 -4.29 -15.39
CA VAL A 104 8.59 -3.79 -14.03
C VAL A 104 9.13 -4.93 -13.19
N LYS A 105 10.26 -4.71 -12.51
CA LYS A 105 10.80 -5.67 -11.55
C LYS A 105 10.62 -5.18 -10.13
N LEU A 106 10.01 -6.03 -9.31
CA LEU A 106 9.77 -5.82 -7.89
C LEU A 106 10.47 -6.91 -7.08
N THR A 107 10.98 -6.55 -5.90
CA THR A 107 11.52 -7.53 -4.94
C THR A 107 10.72 -7.43 -3.65
N LEU A 108 10.24 -8.56 -3.14
CA LEU A 108 9.64 -8.63 -1.82
C LEU A 108 10.70 -8.28 -0.78
N THR A 109 10.38 -7.35 0.11
CA THR A 109 11.34 -6.88 1.11
C THR A 109 10.80 -7.04 2.52
N SER A 110 11.64 -7.59 3.39
CA SER A 110 11.46 -7.58 4.84
C SER A 110 12.16 -6.39 5.51
N ASP A 111 12.90 -5.55 4.75
CA ASP A 111 13.56 -4.33 5.25
C ASP A 111 12.58 -3.30 5.83
N LEU A 112 11.27 -3.56 5.69
CA LEU A 112 10.22 -2.87 6.42
C LEU A 112 10.60 -2.73 7.90
N ASP A 113 11.08 -3.80 8.55
CA ASP A 113 11.37 -3.77 9.98
C ASP A 113 12.52 -2.83 10.38
N ARG A 114 13.42 -2.47 9.47
CA ARG A 114 14.50 -1.53 9.77
C ARG A 114 14.12 -0.12 9.37
N HIS A 115 13.74 0.10 8.11
CA HIS A 115 13.43 1.44 7.60
C HIS A 115 12.11 1.99 8.16
N VAL A 116 11.06 1.18 8.22
CA VAL A 116 9.78 1.62 8.82
C VAL A 116 9.95 1.82 10.31
N LYS A 117 10.77 1.03 11.00
CA LYS A 117 11.08 1.27 12.41
C LYS A 117 11.83 2.57 12.62
N GLU A 118 12.81 2.90 11.80
CA GLU A 118 13.51 4.19 11.87
C GLU A 118 12.58 5.38 11.61
N ILE A 119 11.70 5.27 10.61
CA ILE A 119 10.67 6.27 10.30
C ILE A 119 9.68 6.40 11.47
N ILE A 120 9.14 5.29 11.95
CA ILE A 120 8.23 5.25 13.10
C ILE A 120 8.89 5.89 14.32
N GLU A 121 10.13 5.53 14.65
CA GLU A 121 10.85 6.09 15.81
C GLU A 121 11.20 7.58 15.62
N HIS A 122 11.48 8.02 14.40
CA HIS A 122 11.63 9.45 14.09
C HIS A 122 10.34 10.24 14.33
N TYR A 123 9.20 9.73 13.86
CA TYR A 123 7.92 10.41 14.03
C TYR A 123 7.39 10.31 15.47
N LYS A 124 7.58 9.18 16.16
CA LYS A 124 7.31 9.06 17.60
C LYS A 124 8.05 10.12 18.40
N ARG A 125 9.35 10.32 18.13
CA ARG A 125 10.13 11.39 18.79
C ARG A 125 9.59 12.79 18.53
N LYS A 126 9.03 13.05 17.35
CA LYS A 126 8.49 14.37 16.98
C LYS A 126 7.07 14.65 17.50
N ILE A 127 6.28 13.61 17.73
CA ILE A 127 4.83 13.73 18.02
C ILE A 127 4.53 13.44 19.49
N GLY A 128 5.45 12.76 20.19
CA GLY A 128 5.29 12.33 21.57
C GLY A 128 4.91 10.85 21.67
N HIS A 129 5.02 10.29 22.87
CA HIS A 129 4.81 8.86 23.13
C HIS A 129 3.36 8.49 23.50
N THR A 130 2.41 9.43 23.39
CA THR A 130 1.01 9.17 23.78
C THR A 130 0.25 8.52 22.64
N SER A 131 -0.49 7.43 22.91
CA SER A 131 -1.33 6.74 21.92
C SER A 131 -2.74 7.34 21.81
N ASP A 132 -2.89 8.63 22.10
CA ASP A 132 -4.19 9.30 21.99
C ASP A 132 -4.56 9.58 20.52
N ILE A 133 -5.86 9.67 20.24
CA ILE A 133 -6.39 9.93 18.89
C ILE A 133 -5.89 11.28 18.33
N GLY A 134 -5.62 12.26 19.19
CA GLY A 134 -5.04 13.54 18.83
C GLY A 134 -3.59 13.43 18.30
N THR A 135 -2.80 12.48 18.79
CA THR A 135 -1.45 12.16 18.28
C THR A 135 -1.53 11.66 16.83
N LEU A 136 -2.55 10.86 16.49
CA LEU A 136 -2.76 10.41 15.11
C LEU A 136 -3.15 11.56 14.18
N GLY A 137 -4.01 12.48 14.66
CA GLY A 137 -4.31 13.73 13.95
C GLY A 137 -3.05 14.58 13.69
N ARG A 138 -2.19 14.75 14.70
CA ARG A 138 -0.90 15.46 14.58
C ARG A 138 0.06 14.79 13.59
N PHE A 139 0.09 13.46 13.57
CA PHE A 139 0.91 12.71 12.61
C PHE A 139 0.45 12.99 11.18
N LEU A 140 -0.85 12.86 10.90
CA LEU A 140 -1.42 13.09 9.58
C LEU A 140 -1.20 14.53 9.10
N ALA A 141 -1.40 15.52 9.97
CA ALA A 141 -1.16 16.91 9.62
C ALA A 141 0.31 17.17 9.22
N ARG A 142 1.28 16.54 9.90
CA ARG A 142 2.70 16.63 9.54
C ARG A 142 3.06 15.93 8.24
N MET A 143 2.24 14.96 7.81
CA MET A 143 2.37 14.31 6.51
C MET A 143 1.67 15.10 5.38
N GLY A 144 1.02 16.23 5.69
CA GLY A 144 0.23 17.02 4.74
C GLY A 144 -1.20 16.49 4.53
N GLU A 145 -1.61 15.46 5.26
CA GLU A 145 -2.92 14.80 5.17
C GLU A 145 -3.98 15.54 6.00
N TYR A 146 -4.18 16.83 5.73
CA TYR A 146 -4.97 17.73 6.60
C TYR A 146 -6.43 17.31 6.76
N GLU A 147 -7.10 16.86 5.70
CA GLU A 147 -8.50 16.40 5.76
C GLU A 147 -8.68 15.13 6.60
N ARG A 148 -7.66 14.27 6.62
CA ARG A 148 -7.67 13.08 7.47
C ARG A 148 -7.34 13.48 8.90
N ALA A 149 -6.37 14.38 9.09
CA ALA A 149 -6.01 14.92 10.40
C ALA A 149 -7.20 15.57 11.11
N ASP A 150 -7.99 16.38 10.40
CA ASP A 150 -9.17 17.07 10.93
C ASP A 150 -10.21 16.09 11.48
N ARG A 151 -10.47 14.99 10.76
CA ARG A 151 -11.37 13.92 11.24
C ARG A 151 -10.91 13.32 12.56
N TYR A 152 -9.60 13.06 12.71
CA TYR A 152 -9.06 12.53 13.96
C TYR A 152 -9.07 13.55 15.09
N TYR A 153 -8.85 14.85 14.81
CA TYR A 153 -9.01 15.89 15.83
C TYR A 153 -10.46 16.01 16.31
N ASN A 154 -11.44 15.98 15.40
CA ASN A 154 -12.86 16.00 15.76
C ASN A 154 -13.26 14.77 16.60
N LEU A 155 -12.74 13.59 16.27
CA LEU A 155 -12.93 12.38 17.10
C LEU A 155 -12.35 12.57 18.51
N ALA A 156 -11.13 13.11 18.63
CA ALA A 156 -10.50 13.34 19.92
C ALA A 156 -11.26 14.37 20.77
N LEU A 157 -11.86 15.40 20.15
CA LEU A 157 -12.70 16.37 20.84
C LEU A 157 -14.00 15.73 21.35
N ASN A 158 -14.66 14.90 20.53
CA ASN A 158 -15.88 14.22 20.93
C ASN A 158 -15.67 13.20 22.07
N GLU A 159 -14.49 12.56 22.17
CA GLU A 159 -14.15 11.69 23.31
C GLU A 159 -13.99 12.46 24.62
N LEU A 160 -13.58 13.73 24.57
CA LEU A 160 -13.44 14.60 25.74
C LEU A 160 -14.79 15.18 26.21
N GLU A 161 -15.84 15.08 25.38
CA GLU A 161 -17.19 15.59 25.68
C GLU A 161 -18.10 14.58 26.42
N THR A 162 -17.62 13.39 26.80
CA THR A 162 -18.43 12.52 27.68
C THR A 162 -18.64 13.21 29.03
N PRO A 163 -19.90 13.52 29.43
CA PRO A 163 -20.16 14.31 30.63
C PRO A 163 -19.74 13.56 31.88
N GLU A 164 -19.12 14.28 32.83
CA GLU A 164 -18.89 13.78 34.19
C GLU A 164 -20.22 13.28 34.79
N PRO A 165 -20.24 12.12 35.47
CA PRO A 165 -21.47 11.62 36.07
C PRO A 165 -21.99 12.66 37.06
N GLU A 166 -23.23 13.10 36.85
CA GLU A 166 -23.93 13.99 37.77
C GLU A 166 -23.90 13.39 39.18
N LEU A 167 -23.22 14.09 40.09
CA LEU A 167 -23.28 13.81 41.52
C LEU A 167 -24.68 14.19 42.01
N ASP A 168 -25.58 13.21 42.03
CA ASP A 168 -26.89 13.32 42.67
C ASP A 168 -26.69 13.74 44.15
N SER A 169 -27.16 14.94 44.48
CA SER A 169 -27.20 15.51 45.83
C SER A 169 -28.58 15.40 46.45
#